data_AF-A0A0J5QFP1-F1
#
_entry.id   AF-A0A0J5QFP1-F1
#
_cell.length_a   1.000
_cell.length_b   1.000
_cell.length_c   1.000
_cell.angle_alpha   90.00
_cell.angle_beta   90.00
_cell.angle_gamma   90.00
#
_symmetry.space_group_name_H-M   'P 1'
#
loop_
_entity.id
_entity.type
_entity.pdbx_description
1 polymer ?
#
loop_
_entity_poly.entity_id
_entity_poly.type
_entity_poly.pdbx_seq_one_letter_code
_entity_poly.pdbx_strand_id
1 'polypeptide(L)' 'MAELCREHGMSSASFYKWRAKYGGMDASMVSQMKAMEEENRRLKRMYAELSMQADLLKEALAKK' A
#
# COMPACT_ATOMS: atom_id res chain seq x y z
N MET A 1 -30.19 4.87 1.22
CA MET A 1 -28.95 5.68 1.42
C MET A 1 -28.89 6.32 2.79
N ALA A 2 -29.87 7.13 3.20
CA ALA A 2 -29.94 7.67 4.56
C ALA A 2 -30.03 6.58 5.64
N GLU A 3 -30.74 5.48 5.35
CA GLU A 3 -30.86 4.34 6.25
C GLU A 3 -29.56 3.53 6.38
N LEU A 4 -28.87 3.25 5.26
CA LEU A 4 -27.53 2.64 5.24
C LEU A 4 -26.50 3.50 6.00
N CYS A 5 -26.56 4.81 5.81
CA CYS A 5 -25.73 5.76 6.55
C CYS A 5 -26.02 5.70 8.05
N ARG A 6 -27.30 5.65 8.46
CA ARG A 6 -27.72 5.52 9.86
C ARG A 6 -27.29 4.18 10.48
N GLU A 7 -27.48 3.09 9.76
CA GLU A 7 -27.14 1.73 10.19
C GLU A 7 -25.63 1.55 10.41
N HIS A 8 -24.81 2.17 9.56
CA HIS A 8 -23.35 2.10 9.67
C HIS A 8 -22.71 3.30 10.39
N GLY A 9 -23.51 4.14 11.07
CA GLY A 9 -23.00 5.31 11.81
C GLY A 9 -22.23 6.31 10.94
N MET A 10 -22.54 6.35 9.65
CA MET A 10 -21.85 7.14 8.62
C MET A 10 -22.68 8.36 8.22
N SER A 11 -22.05 9.51 8.01
CA SER A 11 -22.74 10.64 7.39
C SER A 11 -22.92 10.43 5.88
N SER A 12 -24.01 10.94 5.30
CA SER A 12 -24.22 10.91 3.85
C SER A 12 -23.06 11.55 3.07
N ALA A 13 -22.44 12.60 3.62
CA ALA A 13 -21.28 13.24 3.03
C ALA A 13 -20.05 12.32 3.00
N SER A 14 -19.82 11.56 4.08
CA SER A 14 -18.75 10.56 4.15
C SER A 14 -18.97 9.43 3.14
N PHE A 15 -20.21 8.98 2.97
CA PHE A 15 -20.56 7.95 1.98
C PHE A 15 -20.27 8.41 0.55
N TYR A 16 -20.69 9.62 0.15
CA TYR A 16 -20.42 10.12 -1.19
C TYR A 16 -18.92 10.37 -1.43
N LYS A 17 -18.17 10.83 -0.43
CA LYS A 17 -16.70 10.92 -0.53
C LYS A 17 -16.07 9.54 -0.78
N TRP A 18 -16.49 8.53 -0.04
CA TRP A 18 -15.99 7.16 -0.20
C TRP A 18 -16.38 6.59 -1.56
N ARG A 19 -17.63 6.78 -2.00
CA ARG A 19 -18.11 6.35 -3.32
C ARG A 19 -17.42 7.08 -4.48
N ALA A 20 -17.13 8.37 -4.35
CA ALA A 20 -16.38 9.10 -5.37
C ALA A 20 -14.94 8.58 -5.50
N LYS A 21 -14.34 8.16 -4.39
CA LYS A 21 -12.95 7.67 -4.36
C LYS A 21 -12.82 6.20 -4.75
N TYR A 22 -13.77 5.36 -4.37
CA TYR A 22 -13.66 3.91 -4.46
C TYR A 22 -14.85 3.23 -5.14
N GLY A 23 -15.93 3.95 -5.45
CA GLY A 23 -17.18 3.35 -5.97
C GLY A 23 -17.10 2.77 -7.37
N GLY A 24 -15.99 3.03 -8.10
CA GLY A 24 -15.65 2.37 -9.36
C GLY A 24 -14.66 1.21 -9.21
N MET A 25 -14.16 0.94 -7.99
CA MET A 25 -13.30 -0.20 -7.72
C MET A 25 -14.13 -1.37 -7.24
N ASP A 26 -13.99 -2.53 -7.90
CA ASP A 26 -14.53 -3.76 -7.36
C ASP A 26 -13.63 -4.34 -6.25
N ALA A 27 -14.17 -5.31 -5.49
CA ALA A 27 -13.45 -5.93 -4.38
C ALA A 27 -12.16 -6.65 -4.83
N SER A 28 -12.11 -7.15 -6.06
CA SER A 28 -10.95 -7.83 -6.62
C SER A 28 -9.82 -6.84 -6.91
N MET A 29 -10.14 -5.64 -7.41
CA MET A 29 -9.18 -4.55 -7.62
C MET A 29 -8.58 -4.07 -6.30
N VAL A 30 -9.38 -3.94 -5.25
CA VAL A 30 -8.89 -3.56 -3.91
C VAL A 30 -7.98 -4.64 -3.33
N SER A 31 -8.30 -5.91 -3.53
CA SER A 31 -7.47 -7.03 -3.09
C SER A 31 -6.12 -7.05 -3.82
N GLN A 32 -6.12 -6.87 -5.15
CA GLN A 32 -4.92 -6.78 -5.97
C GLN A 32 -4.04 -5.59 -5.57
N MET A 33 -4.64 -4.42 -5.32
CA MET A 33 -3.92 -3.23 -4.86
C MET A 33 -3.17 -3.50 -3.56
N LYS A 34 -3.84 -4.10 -2.55
CA LYS A 34 -3.20 -4.44 -1.28
C LYS A 34 -2.08 -5.47 -1.42
N ALA A 35 -2.27 -6.48 -2.27
CA ALA A 35 -1.23 -7.47 -2.54
C ALA A 35 0.01 -6.81 -3.19
N MET A 36 -0.21 -5.89 -4.12
CA MET A 36 0.86 -5.14 -4.79
C MET A 36 1.59 -4.19 -3.82
N GLU A 37 0.87 -3.55 -2.90
CA GLU A 37 1.46 -2.72 -1.85
C GLU A 37 2.38 -3.53 -0.92
N GLU A 38 1.96 -4.72 -0.49
CA GLU A 38 2.80 -5.58 0.37
C GLU A 38 4.02 -6.11 -0.38
N GLU A 39 3.84 -6.51 -1.64
CA GLU A 39 4.98 -6.97 -2.46
C GLU A 39 5.98 -5.84 -2.70
N ASN A 40 5.50 -4.62 -2.99
CA ASN A 40 6.36 -3.45 -3.12
C ASN A 40 7.15 -3.17 -1.83
N ARG A 41 6.50 -3.31 -0.67
CA ARG A 41 7.16 -3.17 0.64
C ARG A 41 8.23 -4.23 0.85
N ARG A 42 7.95 -5.50 0.50
CA ARG A 42 8.90 -6.62 0.58
C ARG A 42 10.12 -6.37 -0.32
N LEU A 43 9.88 -5.97 -1.56
CA LEU A 43 10.95 -5.68 -2.54
C LEU A 43 11.83 -4.51 -2.08
N LYS A 44 11.24 -3.43 -1.56
CA LYS A 44 12.01 -2.30 -1.02
C LYS A 44 12.91 -2.68 0.15
N ARG A 45 12.42 -3.52 1.08
CA ARG A 45 13.25 -4.04 2.19
C ARG A 45 14.44 -4.83 1.68
N MET A 46 14.19 -5.79 0.79
CA MET A 46 15.24 -6.63 0.21
C MET A 46 16.28 -5.81 -0.57
N TYR A 47 15.83 -4.81 -1.34
CA TYR A 47 16.71 -3.92 -2.06
C TYR A 47 17.60 -3.11 -1.12
N ALA A 48 17.04 -2.56 -0.04
CA ALA A 48 17.81 -1.83 0.95
C ALA A 48 18.89 -2.71 1.61
N GLU A 49 18.53 -3.94 2.02
CA GLU A 49 19.46 -4.91 2.59
C GLU A 49 20.59 -5.26 1.61
N LEU A 50 20.25 -5.55 0.35
CA LEU A 50 21.24 -5.88 -0.68
C LEU A 50 22.16 -4.69 -0.99
N SER A 51 21.61 -3.48 -1.06
CA SER A 51 22.38 -2.26 -1.28
C SER A 51 23.39 -2.04 -0.15
N MET A 52 22.97 -2.21 1.11
CA MET A 52 23.87 -2.11 2.26
C MET A 52 24.99 -3.15 2.21
N GLN A 53 24.69 -4.40 1.86
CA GLN A 53 25.71 -5.44 1.70
C GLN A 53 26.70 -5.11 0.59
N ALA A 54 26.21 -4.60 -0.55
CA ALA A 54 27.05 -4.19 -1.67
C ALA A 54 28.00 -3.05 -1.27
N ASP A 55 27.52 -2.09 -0.50
CA ASP A 55 28.33 -0.96 -0.04
C ASP A 55 29.41 -1.42 0.96
N LEU A 56 29.07 -2.30 1.91
CA LEU A 56 30.06 -2.90 2.81
C LEU A 56 31.15 -3.68 2.07
N LEU A 57 30.77 -4.45 1.03
CA LEU A 57 31.73 -5.19 0.20
C LEU A 57 32.66 -4.25 -0.56
N LYS A 58 32.12 -3.17 -1.14
CA LYS A 58 32.93 -2.15 -1.82
C LYS A 58 33.92 -1.49 -0.86
N GLU A 59 33.48 -1.12 0.34
CA GLU A 59 34.38 -0.55 1.36
C GLU A 59 35.49 -1.52 1.78
N ALA A 60 35.15 -2.80 1.97
CA ALA A 60 36.14 -3.81 2.36
C ALA A 60 37.20 -4.01 1.27
N LEU A 61 36.80 -3.99 0.00
CA LEU A 61 37.71 -4.09 -1.15
C LEU A 61 38.56 -2.84 -1.32
N ALA A 62 38.03 -1.64 -1.04
CA ALA A 62 38.76 -0.37 -1.15
C ALA A 62 39.81 -0.20 -0.03
N LYS A 63 39.67 -0.90 1.09
CA LYS A 63 40.62 -0.87 2.22
C LYS A 63 41.77 -1.90 2.08
N LYS A 64 41.83 -2.64 0.97
CA LYS A 64 42.85 -3.64 0.68
C LYS A 64 43.79 -3.14 -0.41
#